data_AF-A0A0L0UN88-F1
#
_entry.id   AF-A0A0L0UN88-F1
#
_cell.length_a   1.000
_cell.length_b   1.000
_cell.length_c   1.000
_cell.angle_alpha   90.00
_cell.angle_beta   90.00
_cell.angle_gamma   90.00
#
_symmetry.space_group_name_H-M   'P 1'
#
loop_
_entity.id
_entity.type
_entity.pdbx_description
1 polymer ?
#
loop_
_entity_poly.entity_id
_entity_poly.type
_entity_poly.pdbx_seq_one_letter_code
_entity_poly.pdbx_strand_id
1 'polypeptide(L)'
;MPVQRLSGLTPEYFCARLQPMDADLATIKNFNSLRDIRSPSDFDENNMNNIIFQLGGAHTLWNIAQTIFTTHFGDPSNEYDLGAWRLLEGLGIPHDKVLQKKDFTLMLQQLELVHKATLYYCLRASVFRPTAAPHRRVECNHS
;
A
#
# COMPACT_ATOMS: atom_id res chain seq x y z
N MET A 1 -10.96 -2.77 23.83
CA MET A 1 -12.45 -2.71 23.81
C MET A 1 -12.96 -3.66 22.73
N PRO A 2 -14.09 -4.37 22.91
CA PRO A 2 -14.61 -5.28 21.89
C PRO A 2 -15.02 -4.52 20.63
N VAL A 3 -14.65 -5.00 19.44
CA VAL A 3 -14.97 -4.41 18.13
C VAL A 3 -16.48 -4.15 17.96
N GLN A 4 -17.31 -5.05 18.48
CA GLN A 4 -18.76 -4.89 18.50
C GLN A 4 -19.21 -3.57 19.15
N ARG A 5 -18.61 -3.17 20.28
CA ARG A 5 -18.98 -1.93 20.99
C ARG A 5 -18.62 -0.65 20.21
N LEU A 6 -17.62 -0.74 19.31
CA LEU A 6 -17.21 0.39 18.47
C LEU A 6 -18.11 0.55 17.24
N SER A 7 -18.89 -0.48 16.88
CA SER A 7 -19.75 -0.45 15.69
C SER A 7 -21.06 0.33 15.91
N GLY A 8 -21.49 0.52 17.16
CA GLY A 8 -22.80 1.09 17.49
C GLY A 8 -24.00 0.19 17.12
N LEU A 9 -23.75 -1.05 16.68
CA LEU A 9 -24.78 -2.02 16.29
C LEU A 9 -25.20 -2.89 17.49
N THR A 10 -26.44 -3.41 17.44
CA THR A 10 -26.88 -4.45 18.37
C THR A 10 -26.09 -5.73 18.13
N PRO A 11 -25.97 -6.64 19.13
CA PRO A 11 -25.29 -7.92 18.96
C PRO A 11 -25.81 -8.73 17.77
N GLU A 12 -27.12 -8.88 17.63
CA GLU A 12 -27.70 -9.68 16.55
C GLU A 12 -27.37 -9.07 15.18
N TYR A 13 -27.52 -7.74 15.07
CA TYR A 13 -27.24 -7.07 13.81
C TYR A 13 -25.76 -7.13 13.46
N PHE A 14 -24.86 -7.01 14.44
CA PHE A 14 -23.42 -7.14 14.24
C PHE A 14 -23.02 -8.55 13.76
N CYS A 15 -23.57 -9.60 14.37
CA CYS A 15 -23.31 -10.99 14.01
C CYS A 15 -23.92 -11.40 12.67
N ALA A 16 -24.98 -10.73 12.21
CA ALA A 16 -25.54 -10.94 10.87
C ALA A 16 -24.72 -10.28 9.75
N ARG A 17 -23.79 -9.36 10.05
CA ARG A 17 -22.96 -8.69 9.01
C ARG A 17 -21.81 -9.57 8.55
N LEU A 18 -21.52 -9.51 7.25
CA LEU A 18 -20.26 -10.01 6.69
C LEU A 18 -19.06 -9.29 7.33
N GLN A 19 -18.10 -10.06 7.82
CA GLN A 19 -16.91 -9.59 8.52
C GLN A 19 -15.64 -10.04 7.79
N PRO A 20 -15.01 -9.16 7.01
CA PRO A 20 -13.70 -9.44 6.43
C PRO A 20 -12.62 -9.43 7.51
N MET A 21 -11.77 -10.45 7.49
CA MET A 21 -10.60 -10.57 8.36
C MET A 21 -9.37 -10.95 7.53
N ASP A 22 -8.19 -10.50 7.95
CA ASP A 22 -6.90 -11.00 7.44
C ASP A 22 -6.18 -11.74 8.57
N ALA A 23 -5.56 -12.86 8.23
CA ALA A 23 -4.85 -13.71 9.16
C ALA A 23 -3.90 -14.65 8.41
N ASP A 24 -2.90 -15.19 9.11
CA ASP A 24 -2.03 -16.21 8.53
C ASP A 24 -2.78 -17.54 8.30
N LEU A 25 -2.16 -18.42 7.50
CA LEU A 25 -2.75 -19.70 7.12
C LEU A 25 -3.05 -20.61 8.33
N ALA A 26 -2.24 -20.55 9.39
CA ALA A 26 -2.44 -21.38 10.57
C ALA A 26 -3.67 -20.93 11.36
N THR A 27 -3.82 -19.62 11.53
CA THR A 27 -4.98 -18.99 12.17
C THR A 27 -6.27 -19.32 11.43
N ILE A 28 -6.24 -19.27 10.09
CA ILE A 28 -7.41 -19.58 9.26
C ILE A 28 -7.79 -21.06 9.35
N LYS A 29 -6.79 -21.96 9.36
CA LYS A 29 -7.04 -23.40 9.59
C LYS A 29 -7.71 -23.65 10.93
N ASN A 30 -7.17 -23.06 12.01
CA ASN A 30 -7.75 -23.18 13.34
C ASN A 30 -9.18 -22.63 13.38
N PHE A 31 -9.41 -21.48 12.74
CA PHE A 31 -10.73 -20.88 12.67
C PHE A 31 -11.73 -21.79 11.95
N ASN A 32 -11.35 -22.34 10.79
CA ASN A 32 -12.23 -23.24 10.03
C ASN A 32 -12.54 -24.50 10.85
N SER A 33 -11.57 -25.08 11.55
CA SER A 33 -11.83 -26.20 12.47
C SER A 33 -12.81 -25.84 13.59
N LEU A 34 -12.72 -24.63 14.16
CA LEU A 34 -13.69 -24.15 15.15
C LEU A 34 -15.08 -23.95 14.54
N ARG A 35 -15.16 -23.45 13.30
CA ARG A 35 -16.43 -23.29 12.57
C ARG A 35 -17.09 -24.64 12.34
N ASP A 36 -16.32 -25.65 11.92
CA ASP A 36 -16.83 -27.00 11.68
C ASP A 36 -17.38 -27.62 12.97
N ILE A 37 -16.70 -27.44 14.11
CA ILE A 37 -17.15 -27.97 15.42
C ILE A 37 -18.44 -27.28 15.90
N ARG A 38 -18.63 -25.99 15.56
CA ARG A 38 -19.83 -25.23 15.95
C ARG A 38 -20.98 -25.39 14.96
N SER A 39 -20.77 -26.10 13.86
CA SER A 39 -21.81 -26.37 12.87
C SER A 39 -22.51 -27.70 13.16
N PRO A 40 -23.86 -27.75 13.17
CA PRO A 40 -24.80 -26.65 13.01
C PRO A 40 -25.10 -25.97 14.37
N SER A 41 -25.13 -24.64 14.38
CA SER A 41 -25.70 -23.85 15.48
C SER A 41 -26.70 -22.87 14.90
N ASP A 42 -27.90 -22.83 15.49
CA ASP A 42 -28.99 -21.94 15.06
C ASP A 42 -28.79 -20.49 15.55
N PHE A 43 -27.79 -20.24 16.40
CA PHE A 43 -27.47 -18.91 16.89
C PHE A 43 -26.39 -18.26 16.00
N ASP A 44 -26.71 -17.10 15.44
CA ASP A 44 -25.79 -16.33 14.58
C ASP A 44 -24.46 -15.98 15.27
N GLU A 45 -24.48 -15.80 16.59
CA GLU A 45 -23.29 -15.55 17.41
C GLU A 45 -22.30 -16.73 17.41
N ASN A 46 -22.81 -17.94 17.17
CA ASN A 46 -22.06 -19.19 17.30
C ASN A 46 -21.66 -19.81 15.95
N ASN A 47 -22.41 -19.56 14.87
CA ASN A 47 -22.20 -20.22 13.58
C ASN A 47 -20.97 -19.73 12.81
N MET A 48 -20.47 -18.51 13.10
CA MET A 48 -19.26 -17.91 12.50
C MET A 48 -19.25 -17.85 10.95
N ASN A 49 -20.38 -18.06 10.27
CA ASN A 49 -20.48 -18.12 8.81
C ASN A 49 -20.39 -16.74 8.15
N ASN A 50 -20.65 -15.70 8.93
CA ASN A 50 -20.57 -14.31 8.51
C ASN A 50 -19.10 -13.80 8.40
N ILE A 51 -18.09 -14.58 8.81
CA ILE A 51 -16.68 -14.19 8.75
C ILE A 51 -16.03 -14.71 7.46
N ILE A 52 -15.34 -13.85 6.71
CA ILE A 52 -14.55 -14.25 5.54
C ILE A 52 -13.09 -13.85 5.71
N PHE A 53 -12.18 -14.74 5.34
CA PHE A 53 -10.75 -14.45 5.38
C PHE A 53 -10.23 -14.01 4.02
N GLN A 54 -9.62 -12.84 3.97
CA GLN A 54 -8.89 -12.36 2.80
C GLN A 54 -7.45 -12.87 2.88
N LEU A 55 -7.28 -14.15 2.53
CA LEU A 55 -6.00 -14.85 2.56
C LEU A 55 -4.92 -14.09 1.77
N GLY A 56 -3.82 -13.76 2.46
CA GLY A 56 -2.61 -13.28 1.80
C GLY A 56 -2.76 -11.90 1.18
N GLY A 57 -3.72 -11.07 1.62
CA GLY A 57 -3.82 -9.68 1.20
C GLY A 57 -2.53 -8.91 1.53
N ALA A 58 -2.07 -9.00 2.78
CA ALA A 58 -0.81 -8.40 3.20
C ALA A 58 0.41 -8.95 2.42
N HIS A 59 0.47 -10.26 2.18
CA HIS A 59 1.57 -10.88 1.44
C HIS A 59 1.56 -10.50 -0.05
N THR A 60 0.37 -10.39 -0.65
CA THR A 60 0.20 -9.92 -2.03
C THR A 60 0.63 -8.46 -2.17
N LEU A 61 0.20 -7.60 -1.24
CA LEU A 61 0.64 -6.21 -1.17
C LEU A 61 2.16 -6.10 -0.98
N TRP A 62 2.73 -6.94 -0.13
CA TRP A 62 4.19 -7.00 0.05
C TRP A 62 4.90 -7.39 -1.25
N ASN A 63 4.45 -8.44 -1.95
CA ASN A 63 5.03 -8.85 -3.22
C ASN A 63 4.94 -7.73 -4.27
N ILE A 64 3.79 -7.06 -4.37
CA ILE A 64 3.59 -5.91 -5.27
C ILE A 64 4.55 -4.77 -4.91
N ALA A 65 4.65 -4.41 -3.63
CA ALA A 65 5.54 -3.34 -3.17
C ALA A 65 7.00 -3.67 -3.46
N GLN A 66 7.41 -4.92 -3.21
CA GLN A 66 8.75 -5.39 -3.50
C GLN A 66 9.05 -5.33 -5.01
N THR A 67 8.11 -5.75 -5.86
CA THR A 67 8.25 -5.67 -7.32
C THR A 67 8.37 -4.22 -7.79
N ILE A 68 7.54 -3.30 -7.27
CA ILE A 68 7.61 -1.88 -7.64
C ILE A 68 8.98 -1.32 -7.25
N PHE A 69 9.40 -1.51 -6.00
CA PHE A 69 10.68 -0.99 -5.55
C PHE A 69 11.84 -1.61 -6.32
N THR A 70 11.89 -2.93 -6.48
CA THR A 70 13.00 -3.56 -7.23
C THR A 70 13.05 -3.14 -8.69
N THR A 71 11.91 -2.89 -9.33
CA THR A 71 11.85 -2.46 -10.74
C THR A 71 12.20 -0.99 -10.93
N HIS A 72 11.81 -0.13 -9.99
CA HIS A 72 11.94 1.32 -10.10
C HIS A 72 12.90 1.93 -9.08
N PHE A 73 13.72 1.11 -8.42
CA PHE A 73 14.63 1.59 -7.39
C PHE A 73 15.61 2.62 -7.95
N GLY A 74 16.17 2.32 -9.12
CA GLY A 74 17.26 3.07 -9.76
C GLY A 74 18.65 2.62 -9.27
N ASP A 75 19.68 3.30 -9.77
CA ASP A 75 21.07 3.11 -9.34
C ASP A 75 21.55 4.29 -8.47
N PRO A 76 21.72 4.09 -7.14
CA PRO A 76 22.26 5.11 -6.23
C PRO A 76 23.68 5.57 -6.54
N SER A 77 24.45 4.78 -7.31
CA SER A 77 25.83 5.13 -7.70
C SER A 77 25.87 6.14 -8.84
N ASN A 78 24.76 6.30 -9.56
CA ASN A 78 24.63 7.23 -10.66
C ASN A 78 23.86 8.48 -10.21
N GLU A 79 24.56 9.61 -10.09
CA GLU A 79 23.97 10.89 -9.64
C GLU A 79 22.86 11.44 -10.57
N TYR A 80 22.84 10.99 -11.84
CA TYR A 80 21.82 11.36 -12.82
C TYR A 80 20.61 10.43 -12.79
N ASP A 81 20.68 9.32 -12.06
CA ASP A 81 19.55 8.44 -11.87
C ASP A 81 18.44 9.15 -11.05
N LEU A 82 17.20 8.92 -11.44
CA LEU A 82 16.00 9.53 -10.88
C LEU A 82 15.03 8.47 -10.31
N GLY A 83 15.55 7.30 -9.96
CA GLY A 83 14.79 6.22 -9.37
C GLY A 83 14.26 6.54 -7.96
N ALA A 84 13.51 5.59 -7.42
CA ALA A 84 12.89 5.72 -6.10
C ALA A 84 13.90 6.01 -4.98
N TRP A 85 15.16 5.55 -5.09
CA TRP A 85 16.21 5.81 -4.10
C TRP A 85 16.40 7.31 -3.85
N ARG A 86 16.31 8.15 -4.89
CA ARG A 86 16.52 9.60 -4.78
C ARG A 86 15.38 10.30 -4.06
N LEU A 87 14.15 9.85 -4.29
CA LEU A 87 12.97 10.34 -3.57
C LEU A 87 13.01 9.91 -2.10
N LEU A 88 13.46 8.69 -1.81
CA LEU A 88 13.64 8.20 -0.45
C LEU A 88 14.65 9.06 0.32
N GLU A 89 15.83 9.32 -0.26
CA GLU A 89 16.84 10.20 0.33
C GLU A 89 16.30 11.63 0.54
N GLY A 90 15.57 12.17 -0.44
CA GLY A 90 14.92 13.49 -0.33
C GLY A 90 13.87 13.58 0.78
N LEU A 91 13.27 12.45 1.17
CA LEU A 91 12.34 12.33 2.30
C LEU A 91 13.04 12.02 3.63
N GLY A 92 14.38 11.93 3.65
CA GLY A 92 15.16 11.57 4.83
C GLY A 92 15.12 10.08 5.17
N ILE A 93 14.76 9.22 4.22
CA ILE A 93 14.69 7.77 4.37
C ILE A 93 15.93 7.16 3.70
N PRO A 94 16.84 6.52 4.47
CA PRO A 94 18.00 5.85 3.90
C PRO A 94 17.57 4.76 2.91
N HIS A 95 18.00 4.88 1.67
CA HIS A 95 17.56 3.99 0.58
C HIS A 95 17.98 2.52 0.83
N ASP A 96 19.13 2.29 1.47
CA ASP A 96 19.66 0.97 1.84
C ASP A 96 18.76 0.17 2.80
N LYS A 97 17.85 0.84 3.51
CA LYS A 97 16.96 0.21 4.50
C LYS A 97 15.61 -0.22 3.94
N VAL A 98 15.22 0.27 2.77
CA VAL A 98 13.87 0.10 2.21
C VAL A 98 13.62 -1.31 1.68
N LEU A 99 14.65 -1.96 1.14
CA LEU A 99 14.54 -3.32 0.58
C LEU A 99 14.75 -4.43 1.63
N GLN A 100 14.80 -4.09 2.92
CA GLN A 100 14.95 -5.10 3.96
C GLN A 100 13.67 -5.95 4.09
N LYS A 101 13.78 -7.24 3.76
CA LYS A 101 12.67 -8.22 3.76
C LYS A 101 11.97 -8.43 5.11
N LYS A 102 12.51 -7.90 6.21
CA LYS A 102 12.03 -8.18 7.57
C LYS A 102 10.85 -7.32 7.99
N ASP A 103 10.60 -6.18 7.34
CA ASP A 103 9.52 -5.25 7.73
C ASP A 103 8.70 -4.79 6.52
N PHE A 104 7.68 -5.59 6.17
CA PHE A 104 6.79 -5.28 5.05
C PHE A 104 5.87 -4.08 5.35
N THR A 105 5.55 -3.83 6.62
CA THR A 105 4.71 -2.68 7.01
C THR A 105 5.46 -1.39 6.71
N LEU A 106 6.73 -1.32 7.11
CA LEU A 106 7.59 -0.18 6.82
C LEU A 106 7.78 0.01 5.31
N MET A 107 8.01 -1.08 4.55
CA MET A 107 8.12 -1.02 3.09
C MET A 107 6.86 -0.42 2.44
N LEU A 108 5.66 -0.81 2.88
CA LEU A 108 4.41 -0.26 2.36
C LEU A 108 4.24 1.23 2.69
N GLN A 109 4.57 1.64 3.92
CA GLN A 109 4.54 3.05 4.32
C GLN A 109 5.50 3.91 3.48
N GLN A 110 6.70 3.40 3.22
CA GLN A 110 7.69 4.07 2.40
C GLN A 110 7.24 4.16 0.94
N LEU A 111 6.63 3.09 0.40
CA LEU A 111 6.05 3.10 -0.94
C LEU A 111 4.96 4.17 -1.07
N GLU A 112 4.09 4.29 -0.07
CA GLU A 112 3.04 5.30 -0.03
C GLU A 112 3.63 6.72 -0.06
N LEU A 113 4.69 6.98 0.70
CA LEU A 113 5.38 8.27 0.72
C LEU A 113 6.02 8.60 -0.64
N VAL A 114 6.73 7.64 -1.24
CA VAL A 114 7.33 7.80 -2.59
C VAL A 114 6.24 8.06 -3.63
N HIS A 115 5.13 7.32 -3.57
CA HIS A 115 4.01 7.50 -4.47
C HIS A 115 3.39 8.90 -4.33
N LYS A 116 3.14 9.35 -3.10
CA LYS A 116 2.64 10.72 -2.81
C LYS A 116 3.59 11.80 -3.32
N ALA A 117 4.90 11.66 -3.08
CA ALA A 117 5.90 12.60 -3.56
C ALA A 117 5.94 12.66 -5.09
N THR A 118 5.83 11.51 -5.75
CA THR A 118 5.77 11.40 -7.21
C THR A 118 4.53 12.10 -7.77
N LEU A 119 3.35 11.86 -7.19
CA LEU A 119 2.12 12.54 -7.58
C LEU A 119 2.23 14.06 -7.39
N TYR A 120 2.77 14.51 -6.26
CA TYR A 120 2.98 15.93 -6.01
C TYR A 120 3.91 16.57 -7.04
N TYR A 121 5.00 15.89 -7.40
CA TYR A 121 5.91 16.33 -8.46
C TYR A 121 5.19 16.46 -9.81
N CYS A 122 4.41 15.44 -10.21
CA CYS A 122 3.63 15.45 -11.45
C CYS A 122 2.59 16.59 -11.48
N LEU A 123 1.93 16.86 -10.35
CA LEU A 123 0.99 17.97 -10.22
C LEU A 123 1.70 19.32 -10.35
N ARG A 124 2.85 19.49 -9.69
CA ARG A 124 3.65 20.71 -9.82
C ARG A 124 4.11 20.93 -11.27
N ALA A 125 4.58 19.89 -11.94
CA ALA A 125 5.04 19.98 -13.34
C ALA A 125 3.89 20.27 -14.33
N SER A 126 2.68 19.80 -14.05
CA SER A 126 1.52 20.04 -14.92
C SER A 126 0.90 21.43 -14.69
N VAL A 127 0.87 21.93 -13.45
CA VAL A 127 0.37 23.28 -13.13
C VAL A 127 1.38 24.35 -13.54
N PHE A 128 2.68 24.05 -13.50
CA PHE A 128 3.77 24.97 -13.84
C PHE A 128 4.39 24.63 -15.20
N ARG A 129 3.59 24.51 -16.26
CA ARG A 129 4.14 24.63 -17.62
C ARG A 129 4.38 26.10 -17.91
N PRO A 130 5.63 26.57 -18.10
CA PRO A 130 5.83 27.87 -18.73
C PRO A 130 5.23 27.76 -20.13
N THR A 131 4.23 28.60 -20.43
CA THR A 131 3.81 28.83 -21.80
C THR A 131 5.06 29.14 -22.62
N ALA A 132 5.29 28.35 -23.67
CA ALA A 132 6.45 28.49 -24.53
C ALA A 132 6.61 29.96 -24.92
N ALA A 133 7.74 30.57 -24.55
CA ALA A 133 8.08 31.91 -25.02
C ALA A 133 8.20 31.87 -26.55
N PRO A 134 7.66 32.85 -27.29
CA PRO A 134 7.73 32.85 -28.74
C PRO A 134 9.19 32.90 -29.20
N HIS A 135 9.52 32.03 -30.16
CA HIS A 135 10.79 31.93 -30.84
C HIS A 135 11.35 33.33 -31.18
N ARG A 136 12.43 33.76 -30.50
CA ARG A 136 13.23 34.89 -31.00
C ARG A 136 14.01 34.37 -32.21
N ARG A 137 13.64 34.88 -33.39
CA ARG A 137 14.37 34.68 -34.64
C ARG A 137 15.76 35.32 -34.45
N VAL A 138 16.80 34.50 -34.50
CA VAL A 138 18.19 34.97 -34.54
C VAL A 138 18.42 35.51 -35.96
N GLU A 139 18.50 36.83 -36.10
CA GLU A 139 19.02 37.44 -37.33
C GLU A 139 20.55 37.32 -37.29
N CYS A 140 21.08 36.40 -38.09
CA CYS A 140 22.51 36.32 -38.39
C CYS A 140 22.86 37.48 -39.33
N ASN A 141 23.44 38.56 -38.80
CA ASN A 141 24.12 39.56 -39.62
C ASN A 141 25.49 38.99 -40.03
N HIS A 142 25.64 38.74 -41.33
CA HIS A 142 26.95 38.52 -41.95
C HIS A 142 27.60 39.88 -42.21
N SER A 143 28.82 40.04 -41.69
CA SER A 143 29.80 41.04 -42.11
C SER A 143 31.01 40.30 -42.67
#